data_AF-A0A662XSR1-F1
#
_entry.id   AF-A0A662XSR1-F1
#
_cell.length_a   1.000
_cell.length_b   1.000
_cell.length_c   1.000
_cell.angle_alpha   90.00
_cell.angle_beta   90.00
_cell.angle_gamma   90.00
#
_symmetry.space_group_name_H-M   'P 1'
#
loop_
_entity.id
_entity.type
_entity.pdbx_description
1 polymer ?
#
loop_
_entity_poly.entity_id
_entity_poly.type
_entity_poly.pdbx_seq_one_letter_code
_entity_poly.pdbx_strand_id
1 'polypeptide(L)' 'FYPDLIDKHTSPRFFLEKTQSDEFCIIRFSAGPPYQDIAFKVVNREWEYSHKRGFKSVFERGILHLYFNFKRHRYRR' A
#
# COMPACT_ATOMS: atom_id res chain seq x y z
N PHE A 1 -0.39 -11.81 -1.87
CA PHE A 1 0.22 -12.95 -2.59
C PHE A 1 -0.72 -13.28 -3.73
N TYR A 2 -0.20 -13.38 -4.96
CA TYR A 2 -0.94 -13.42 -6.22
C TYR A 2 -0.29 -14.42 -7.19
N PRO A 3 -0.28 -15.73 -6.89
CA PRO A 3 0.34 -16.76 -7.73
C PRO A 3 -0.39 -17.01 -9.07
N ASP A 4 -1.69 -16.77 -9.11
CA ASP A 4 -2.60 -17.16 -10.21
C ASP A 4 -3.04 -15.94 -11.06
N LEU A 5 -2.20 -14.90 -11.15
CA LEU A 5 -2.48 -13.78 -12.04
C LEU A 5 -2.58 -14.27 -13.49
N ILE A 6 -3.74 -14.04 -14.11
CA ILE A 6 -3.99 -14.40 -15.51
C ILE A 6 -3.01 -13.65 -16.41
N ASP A 7 -2.87 -12.34 -16.19
CA ASP A 7 -1.88 -11.52 -16.88
C ASP A 7 -0.70 -11.20 -15.96
N LYS A 8 0.44 -11.84 -16.22
CA LYS A 8 1.69 -11.65 -15.46
C LYS A 8 2.37 -10.32 -15.77
N HIS A 9 1.94 -9.59 -16.80
CA HIS A 9 2.43 -8.25 -17.11
C HIS A 9 1.69 -7.18 -16.30
N THR A 10 0.48 -7.47 -15.82
CA THR A 10 -0.30 -6.56 -15.01
C THR A 10 0.02 -6.79 -13.53
N SER A 11 0.72 -5.81 -12.93
CA SER A 11 1.03 -5.84 -11.51
C SER A 11 -0.15 -5.36 -10.66
N PRO A 12 -0.42 -6.01 -9.51
CA PRO A 12 -1.37 -5.50 -8.53
C PRO A 12 -1.00 -4.10 -8.06
N ARG A 13 -2.01 -3.23 -7.94
CA ARG A 13 -1.86 -1.83 -7.52
C ARG A 13 -2.56 -1.60 -6.20
N PHE A 14 -2.13 -0.56 -5.50
CA PHE A 14 -2.82 -0.07 -4.32
C PHE A 14 -3.31 1.36 -4.52
N PHE A 15 -4.40 1.69 -3.84
CA PHE A 15 -5.03 3.00 -3.85
C PHE A 15 -5.29 3.44 -2.42
N LEU A 16 -5.15 4.74 -2.17
CA LEU A 16 -5.50 5.35 -0.89
C LEU A 16 -6.83 6.06 -1.03
N GLU A 17 -7.80 5.64 -0.24
CA GLU A 17 -9.15 6.20 -0.22
C GLU A 17 -9.41 6.87 1.13
N LYS A 18 -10.10 8.01 1.09
CA LYS A 18 -10.52 8.71 2.30
C LYS A 18 -11.69 7.98 2.95
N THR A 19 -11.72 7.96 4.28
CA THR A 19 -12.92 7.49 5.01
C THR A 19 -13.79 8.67 5.44
N GLN A 20 -14.88 8.40 6.15
CA GLN A 20 -15.73 9.44 6.74
C GLN A 20 -15.01 10.26 7.81
N SER A 21 -13.98 9.68 8.47
CA SER A 21 -13.14 10.36 9.45
C SER A 21 -11.75 10.60 8.88
N ASP A 22 -11.18 11.77 9.17
CA ASP A 22 -9.79 12.10 8.78
C ASP A 22 -8.74 11.34 9.59
N GLU A 23 -9.12 10.60 10.62
CA GLU A 23 -8.19 9.79 11.42
C GLU A 23 -7.70 8.54 10.69
N PHE A 24 -8.50 8.04 9.73
CA PHE A 24 -8.23 6.78 9.04
C PHE A 24 -8.40 6.91 7.52
N CYS A 25 -7.57 6.18 6.79
CA CYS A 25 -7.72 5.98 5.35
C CYS A 25 -7.82 4.49 5.05
N ILE A 26 -8.32 4.18 3.86
CA ILE A 26 -8.39 2.81 3.36
C ILE A 26 -7.29 2.63 2.32
N ILE A 27 -6.45 1.61 2.52
CA ILE A 27 -5.55 1.11 1.47
C ILE A 27 -6.31 -0.01 0.75
N ARG A 28 -6.69 0.20 -0.51
CA ARG A 28 -7.30 -0.83 -1.35
C ARG A 28 -6.26 -1.40 -2.30
N PHE A 29 -6.12 -2.71 -2.33
CA PHE A 29 -5.30 -3.44 -3.29
C PHE A 29 -6.17 -4.06 -4.36
N SER A 30 -5.86 -3.79 -5.63
CA SER A 30 -6.53 -4.35 -6.80
C SER A 30 -5.52 -5.06 -7.68
N ALA A 31 -5.77 -6.35 -7.93
CA ALA A 31 -4.96 -7.19 -8.79
C ALA A 31 -5.63 -7.48 -10.14
N GLY A 32 -6.94 -7.23 -10.26
CA GLY A 32 -7.75 -7.70 -11.37
C GLY A 32 -8.05 -9.20 -11.31
N PRO A 33 -8.82 -9.74 -12.28
CA PRO A 33 -9.18 -11.15 -12.32
C PRO A 33 -7.95 -12.08 -12.26
N PRO A 34 -7.99 -13.19 -11.49
CA PRO A 34 -9.14 -13.77 -10.77
C PRO A 34 -9.35 -13.22 -9.36
N TYR A 35 -8.55 -12.25 -8.92
CA TYR A 35 -8.54 -11.76 -7.55
C TYR A 35 -9.58 -10.64 -7.35
N GLN A 36 -10.23 -10.65 -6.19
CA GLN A 36 -11.05 -9.54 -5.74
C GLN A 36 -10.22 -8.48 -5.05
N ASP A 37 -10.70 -7.24 -5.09
CA ASP A 37 -10.10 -6.14 -4.37
C ASP A 37 -10.18 -6.38 -2.86
N ILE A 38 -9.07 -6.15 -2.17
CA ILE A 38 -8.97 -6.24 -0.71
C ILE A 38 -8.61 -4.88 -0.14
N ALA A 39 -9.09 -4.57 1.06
CA ALA A 39 -8.92 -3.26 1.65
C ALA A 39 -8.58 -3.33 3.14
N PHE A 40 -7.71 -2.42 3.59
CA PHE A 40 -7.30 -2.31 4.99
C PHE A 40 -7.52 -0.88 5.48
N LYS A 41 -8.12 -0.73 6.66
CA LYS A 41 -8.24 0.56 7.34
C LYS A 41 -6.95 0.83 8.13
N VAL A 42 -6.29 1.95 7.86
CA VAL A 42 -5.05 2.36 8.51
C VAL A 42 -5.14 3.80 8.99
N VAL A 43 -4.26 4.21 9.90
CA VAL A 43 -4.19 5.61 10.37
C VAL A 43 -3.79 6.52 9.20
N ASN A 44 -4.55 7.61 9.02
CA ASN A 44 -4.30 8.60 7.98
C ASN A 44 -3.23 9.59 8.44
N ARG A 45 -1.96 9.17 8.35
CA ARG A 45 -0.78 10.02 8.57
C ARG A 45 0.08 10.03 7.33
N GLU A 46 0.92 11.05 7.19
CA GLU A 46 1.83 11.16 6.06
C GLU A 46 2.84 10.01 6.03
N TRP A 47 2.99 9.38 4.85
CA TRP A 47 3.92 8.28 4.66
C TRP A 47 5.33 8.80 4.36
N GLU A 48 6.32 8.10 4.91
CA GLU A 48 7.72 8.27 4.57
C GLU A 48 8.02 7.45 3.31
N TYR A 49 8.12 8.12 2.16
CA TYR A 49 8.39 7.49 0.87
C TYR A 49 9.88 7.23 0.60
N SER A 50 10.77 7.59 1.54
CA SER A 50 12.21 7.35 1.36
C SER A 50 12.54 5.85 1.41
N HIS A 51 13.15 5.33 0.33
CA HIS A 51 13.71 3.97 0.31
C HIS A 51 14.71 3.72 1.44
N LYS A 52 15.51 4.74 1.80
CA LYS A 52 16.47 4.66 2.92
C LYS A 52 15.79 4.51 4.28
N ARG A 53 14.50 4.84 4.39
CA ARG A 53 13.69 4.75 5.62
C ARG A 53 12.65 3.64 5.55
N GLY A 54 12.88 2.64 4.71
CA GLY A 54 12.11 1.40 4.69
C GLY A 54 10.88 1.41 3.79
N PHE A 55 10.67 2.47 2.98
CA PHE A 55 9.62 2.42 1.98
C PHE A 55 9.95 1.39 0.88
N LYS A 56 9.00 0.48 0.62
CA LYS A 56 9.07 -0.50 -0.47
C LYS A 56 7.68 -0.66 -1.07
N SER A 57 7.59 -0.55 -2.38
CA SER A 57 6.39 -0.88 -3.15
C SER A 57 6.85 -1.62 -4.39
N VAL A 58 6.95 -2.95 -4.29
CA VAL A 58 7.49 -3.82 -5.35
C VAL A 58 6.67 -5.08 -5.46
N PHE A 59 6.38 -5.50 -6.70
CA PHE A 59 5.78 -6.79 -7.00
C PHE A 59 6.86 -7.73 -7.57
N GLU A 60 7.20 -8.79 -6.84
CA GLU A 60 8.20 -9.78 -7.27
C GLU A 60 7.74 -11.19 -6.87
N ARG A 61 7.95 -12.19 -7.74
CA ARG A 61 7.65 -13.60 -7.48
C ARG A 61 6.21 -13.85 -6.98
N GLY A 62 5.24 -13.11 -7.52
CA GLY A 62 3.83 -13.23 -7.11
C GLY A 62 3.51 -12.57 -5.77
N ILE A 63 4.44 -11.83 -5.15
CA ILE A 63 4.21 -11.13 -3.88
C ILE A 63 4.28 -9.63 -4.11
N LEU A 64 3.19 -8.93 -3.78
CA LEU A 64 3.20 -7.47 -3.65
C LEU A 64 3.71 -7.12 -2.25
N HIS A 65 4.90 -6.54 -2.19
CA HIS A 65 5.46 -5.97 -0.98
C HIS A 65 5.12 -4.48 -0.93
N LEU A 66 4.26 -4.11 0.02
CA LEU A 66 4.07 -2.73 0.43
C LEU A 66 4.56 -2.57 1.88
N TYR A 67 5.71 -1.93 2.05
CA TYR A 67 6.25 -1.51 3.34
C TYR A 67 6.26 0.02 3.38
N PHE A 68 5.71 0.56 4.45
CA PHE A 68 5.70 2.00 4.67
C PHE A 68 5.84 2.28 6.16
N ASN A 69 6.41 3.44 6.46
CA ASN A 69 6.45 4.01 7.79
C ASN A 69 5.76 5.37 7.75
N PHE A 70 5.23 5.82 8.88
CA PHE A 70 4.76 7.19 8.99
C PHE A 70 5.93 8.15 9.16
N LYS A 71 5.84 9.35 8.57
CA LYS A 71 6.83 10.40 8.80
C LYS A 71 6.86 10.75 10.29
N ARG A 72 8.05 10.73 10.87
CA ARG A 72 8.29 11.16 12.25
C ARG A 72 8.70 12.62 12.25
N HIS A 73 7.86 13.48 12.81
CA HIS A 73 8.24 14.88 13.05
C HIS A 73 9.08 14.94 14.32
N ARG A 74 10.34 15.36 14.19
CA ARG A 74 11.19 15.69 15.33
C ARG A 74 10.95 17.15 15.66
N TYR A 75 10.44 17.39 16.87
CA TYR A 75 10.39 18.74 17.40
C TYR A 75 11.83 19.29 17.54
N ARG A 76 12.08 20.47 17.01
CA ARG A 76 13.32 21.22 17.24
C ARG A 76 12.97 22.35 18.22
N ARG A 77 13.64 22.37 19.37
CA ARG A 77 13.59 23.48 20.33
C ARG A 77 14.53 24.58 19.92
#